data_AF-A0A9R1CTE2-F1
#
_entry.id   AF-A0A9R1CTE2-F1
#
_cell.length_a   1.000
_cell.length_b   1.000
_cell.length_c   1.000
_cell.angle_alpha   90.00
_cell.angle_beta   90.00
_cell.angle_gamma   90.00
#
_symmetry.space_group_name_H-M   'P 1'
#
loop_
_entity.id
_entity.type
_entity.pdbx_description
1 polymer ?
#
loop_
_entity_poly.entity_id
_entity_poly.type
_entity_poly.pdbx_seq_one_letter_code
_entity_poly.pdbx_strand_id
1 'polypeptide(L)'
;MPADNLTEQLQEHIEELDEHLAVAPNRIEAYYQDEEPAEGFPEYEEPPHQQIIRRGLTAIEFAYEYEQKDPFVDLSINWGTRDIVFAHVGVGLELLLTGIYMKVDPENFILKLRKNDGETPNHDTAKRRVMGFLPDSLSDSQRKQISLVIDIVHEQRNNTVHLGLHGFHQQGLMIAYYEVCAYLAAQFSDEPFSLVEEIEAHRDAAREGVVVSGRPPEHQLPLTDGTE
;
A
#
# COMPACT_ATOMS: atom_id res chain seq x y z
N MET A 1 21.77 3.02 -31.96
CA MET A 1 22.00 1.71 -31.31
C MET A 1 21.25 0.68 -32.13
N PRO A 2 21.86 -0.43 -32.56
CA PRO A 2 21.21 -1.38 -33.44
C PRO A 2 20.11 -2.12 -32.67
N ALA A 3 18.93 -2.23 -33.29
CA ALA A 3 17.73 -2.83 -32.70
C ALA A 3 17.91 -4.33 -32.35
N ASP A 4 18.89 -5.00 -32.94
CA ASP A 4 19.18 -6.42 -32.69
C ASP A 4 19.63 -6.70 -31.26
N ASN A 5 20.24 -5.70 -30.57
CA ASN A 5 20.66 -5.82 -29.17
C ASN A 5 19.52 -5.56 -28.18
N LEU A 6 18.48 -4.79 -28.55
CA LEU A 6 17.39 -4.45 -27.62
C LEU A 6 16.46 -5.65 -27.40
N THR A 7 16.14 -6.40 -28.46
CA THR A 7 15.27 -7.59 -28.33
C THR A 7 15.93 -8.66 -27.46
N GLU A 8 17.23 -8.91 -27.65
CA GLU A 8 18.00 -9.85 -26.84
C GLU A 8 18.05 -9.40 -25.36
N GLN A 9 18.34 -8.12 -25.09
CA GLN A 9 18.32 -7.57 -23.73
C GLN A 9 16.95 -7.64 -23.05
N LEU A 10 15.87 -7.38 -23.78
CA LEU A 10 14.52 -7.49 -23.22
C LEU A 10 14.16 -8.95 -22.92
N GLN A 11 14.63 -9.89 -23.74
CA GLN A 11 14.42 -11.32 -23.53
C GLN A 11 15.20 -11.82 -22.31
N GLU A 12 16.49 -11.46 -22.22
CA GLU A 12 17.33 -11.73 -21.03
C GLU A 12 16.66 -11.19 -19.76
N HIS A 13 16.14 -9.95 -19.80
CA HIS A 13 15.48 -9.36 -18.65
C HIS A 13 14.17 -10.06 -18.25
N ILE A 14 13.40 -10.58 -19.21
CA ILE A 14 12.20 -11.38 -18.92
C ILE A 14 12.61 -12.70 -18.24
N GLU A 15 13.64 -13.37 -18.74
CA GLU A 15 14.15 -14.62 -18.17
C GLU A 15 14.66 -14.42 -16.74
N GLU A 16 15.43 -13.35 -16.49
CA GLU A 16 15.84 -12.96 -15.14
C GLU A 16 14.63 -12.70 -14.23
N LEU A 17 13.62 -11.97 -14.71
CA LEU A 17 12.42 -11.68 -13.92
C LEU A 17 11.65 -12.95 -13.55
N ASP A 18 11.50 -13.88 -14.49
CA ASP A 18 10.81 -15.15 -14.27
C ASP A 18 11.56 -16.01 -13.24
N GLU A 19 12.89 -16.07 -13.31
CA GLU A 19 13.72 -16.76 -12.30
C GLU A 19 13.55 -16.11 -10.92
N HIS A 20 13.62 -14.79 -10.83
CA HIS A 20 13.43 -14.06 -9.57
C HIS A 20 12.03 -14.29 -8.98
N LEU A 21 10.98 -14.28 -9.81
CA LEU A 21 9.60 -14.53 -9.39
C LEU A 21 9.40 -15.97 -8.91
N ALA A 22 10.02 -16.95 -9.58
CA ALA A 22 9.92 -18.36 -9.21
C ALA A 22 10.60 -18.66 -7.86
N VAL A 23 11.68 -17.96 -7.52
CA VAL A 23 12.45 -18.20 -6.28
C VAL A 23 11.95 -17.37 -5.10
N ALA A 24 11.26 -16.24 -5.33
CA ALA A 24 10.78 -15.36 -4.26
C ALA A 24 9.98 -16.08 -3.15
N PRO A 25 9.06 -17.02 -3.45
CA PRO A 25 8.30 -17.72 -2.41
C PRO A 25 9.19 -18.54 -1.47
N ASN A 26 10.16 -19.27 -2.04
CA ASN A 26 11.10 -20.10 -1.29
C ASN A 26 11.98 -19.24 -0.37
N ARG A 27 12.36 -18.03 -0.79
CA ARG A 27 13.14 -17.11 0.04
C ARG A 27 12.34 -16.58 1.22
N ILE A 28 11.09 -16.18 0.99
CA ILE A 28 10.19 -15.71 2.06
C ILE A 28 9.96 -16.85 3.06
N GLU A 29 9.72 -18.06 2.56
CA GLU A 29 9.55 -19.25 3.36
C GLU A 29 10.80 -19.56 4.20
N ALA A 30 11.97 -19.63 3.58
CA ALA A 30 13.24 -19.88 4.28
C ALA A 30 13.48 -18.90 5.44
N TYR A 31 13.16 -17.61 5.24
CA TYR A 31 13.27 -16.60 6.29
C TYR A 31 12.40 -16.91 7.52
N TYR A 32 11.13 -17.24 7.35
CA TYR A 32 10.22 -17.50 8.48
C TYR A 32 10.39 -18.90 9.09
N GLN A 33 11.12 -19.78 8.43
CA GLN A 33 11.42 -21.13 8.91
C GLN A 33 12.85 -21.26 9.47
N ASP A 34 13.62 -20.18 9.51
CA ASP A 34 15.04 -20.17 9.88
C ASP A 34 15.89 -21.17 9.04
N GLU A 35 15.63 -21.23 7.73
CA GLU A 35 16.33 -22.08 6.75
C GLU A 35 17.28 -21.27 5.86
N GLU A 36 18.29 -21.94 5.29
CA GLU A 36 19.23 -21.31 4.35
C GLU A 36 18.52 -20.94 3.03
N PRO A 37 18.74 -19.74 2.47
CA PRO A 37 18.12 -19.33 1.22
C PRO A 37 18.59 -20.19 0.03
N ALA A 38 17.82 -20.17 -1.06
CA ALA A 38 18.18 -20.85 -2.29
C ALA A 38 19.56 -20.39 -2.83
N GLU A 39 20.30 -21.31 -3.45
CA GLU A 39 21.64 -21.06 -4.01
C GLU A 39 21.62 -19.82 -4.93
N GLY A 40 22.61 -18.93 -4.75
CA GLY A 40 22.72 -17.69 -5.52
C GLY A 40 21.95 -16.50 -4.93
N PHE A 41 21.19 -16.69 -3.86
CA PHE A 41 20.45 -15.60 -3.21
C PHE A 41 20.98 -15.32 -1.79
N PRO A 42 21.30 -14.07 -1.46
CA PRO A 42 21.71 -13.73 -0.10
C PRO A 42 20.54 -13.85 0.88
N GLU A 43 20.87 -14.07 2.16
CA GLU A 43 19.92 -13.90 3.26
C GLU A 43 19.35 -12.47 3.24
N TYR A 44 18.14 -12.34 3.79
CA TYR A 44 17.55 -11.01 3.92
C TYR A 44 18.25 -10.21 5.01
N GLU A 45 18.74 -9.02 4.66
CA GLU A 45 19.34 -8.07 5.61
C GLU A 45 18.30 -7.54 6.62
N GLU A 46 17.04 -7.54 6.24
CA GLU A 46 15.89 -7.08 7.04
C GLU A 46 14.66 -7.96 6.78
N PRO A 47 13.69 -8.05 7.70
CA PRO A 47 12.55 -8.93 7.53
C PRO A 47 11.78 -8.69 6.21
N PRO A 48 11.36 -9.74 5.46
CA PRO A 48 10.66 -9.59 4.19
C PRO A 48 9.37 -8.77 4.30
N HIS A 49 8.66 -8.88 5.43
CA HIS A 49 7.48 -8.05 5.66
C HIS A 49 7.81 -6.56 5.75
N GLN A 50 8.93 -6.19 6.38
CA GLN A 50 9.33 -4.79 6.54
C GLN A 50 9.75 -4.18 5.20
N GLN A 51 10.44 -4.93 4.34
CA GLN A 51 10.74 -4.52 2.96
C GLN A 51 9.46 -4.18 2.18
N ILE A 52 8.45 -5.05 2.26
CA ILE A 52 7.19 -4.88 1.56
C ILE A 52 6.40 -3.68 2.13
N ILE A 53 6.34 -3.56 3.47
CA ILE A 53 5.70 -2.42 4.13
C ILE A 53 6.36 -1.11 3.72
N ARG A 54 7.70 -1.02 3.77
CA ARG A 54 8.45 0.18 3.39
C ARG A 54 8.20 0.54 1.92
N ARG A 55 8.25 -0.44 1.01
CA ARG A 55 7.95 -0.21 -0.41
C ARG A 55 6.53 0.30 -0.62
N GLY A 56 5.55 -0.24 0.12
CA GLY A 56 4.17 0.22 0.10
C GLY A 56 4.05 1.67 0.54
N LEU A 57 4.71 2.03 1.63
CA LEU A 57 4.72 3.39 2.19
C LEU A 57 5.38 4.39 1.25
N THR A 58 6.54 4.07 0.68
CA THR A 58 7.20 4.95 -0.30
C THR A 58 6.31 5.24 -1.51
N ALA A 59 5.50 4.27 -1.96
CA ALA A 59 4.55 4.53 -3.04
C ALA A 59 3.44 5.51 -2.63
N ILE A 60 2.94 5.39 -1.39
CA ILE A 60 1.89 6.27 -0.85
C ILE A 60 2.45 7.68 -0.59
N GLU A 61 3.65 7.78 -0.01
CA GLU A 61 4.41 9.02 0.19
C GLU A 61 4.61 9.76 -1.12
N PHE A 62 5.05 9.04 -2.17
CA PHE A 62 5.20 9.63 -3.49
C PHE A 62 3.89 10.23 -4.00
N ALA A 63 2.77 9.50 -3.87
CA ALA A 63 1.47 10.00 -4.28
C ALA A 63 1.05 11.25 -3.50
N TYR A 64 1.25 11.22 -2.17
CA TYR A 64 0.94 12.33 -1.29
C TYR A 64 1.76 13.58 -1.61
N GLU A 65 3.10 13.45 -1.70
CA GLU A 65 3.98 14.55 -2.07
C GLU A 65 3.64 15.12 -3.45
N TYR A 66 3.29 14.25 -4.39
CA TYR A 66 2.93 14.67 -5.74
C TYR A 66 1.65 15.52 -5.74
N GLU A 67 0.65 15.17 -4.91
CA GLU A 67 -0.56 15.98 -4.73
C GLU A 67 -0.26 17.31 -4.02
N GLN A 68 0.60 17.31 -2.99
CA GLN A 68 1.00 18.51 -2.25
C GLN A 68 1.82 19.51 -3.09
N LYS A 69 2.63 19.01 -4.05
CA LYS A 69 3.42 19.87 -4.95
C LYS A 69 2.54 20.60 -5.98
N ASP A 70 1.34 20.11 -6.23
CA ASP A 70 0.39 20.75 -7.16
C ASP A 70 -1.04 20.79 -6.61
N PRO A 71 -1.29 21.55 -5.52
CA PRO A 71 -2.56 21.54 -4.79
C PRO A 71 -3.72 22.19 -5.57
N PHE A 72 -3.42 22.78 -6.73
CA PHE A 72 -4.39 23.39 -7.64
C PHE A 72 -4.80 22.47 -8.78
N VAL A 73 -4.18 21.29 -8.91
CA VAL A 73 -4.65 20.29 -9.87
C VAL A 73 -5.95 19.70 -9.39
N ASP A 74 -7.01 20.08 -10.08
CA ASP A 74 -8.30 19.42 -9.93
C ASP A 74 -8.21 18.01 -10.54
N LEU A 75 -8.11 17.01 -9.64
CA LEU A 75 -8.06 15.59 -9.99
C LEU A 75 -9.34 15.12 -10.73
N SER A 76 -10.42 15.91 -10.75
CA SER A 76 -11.61 15.59 -11.54
C SER A 76 -11.44 15.84 -13.05
N ILE A 77 -10.48 16.69 -13.43
CA ILE A 77 -10.23 17.07 -14.83
C ILE A 77 -8.85 16.63 -15.35
N ASN A 78 -7.85 16.48 -14.47
CA ASN A 78 -6.52 16.02 -14.86
C ASN A 78 -6.37 14.50 -14.64
N TRP A 79 -6.83 13.74 -15.64
CA TRP A 79 -6.81 12.28 -15.64
C TRP A 79 -5.41 11.69 -15.44
N GLY A 80 -4.36 12.31 -16.00
CA GLY A 80 -2.99 11.81 -15.86
C GLY A 80 -2.48 11.86 -14.42
N THR A 81 -2.60 13.01 -13.77
CA THR A 81 -2.21 13.18 -12.35
C THR A 81 -3.03 12.25 -11.45
N ARG A 82 -4.33 12.19 -11.69
CA ARG A 82 -5.27 11.35 -10.96
C ARG A 82 -4.92 9.86 -11.05
N ASP A 83 -4.66 9.36 -12.25
CA ASP A 83 -4.33 7.96 -12.46
C ASP A 83 -2.96 7.61 -11.84
N ILE A 84 -2.00 8.54 -11.85
CA ILE A 84 -0.73 8.39 -11.12
C ILE A 84 -1.00 8.23 -9.62
N VAL A 85 -1.77 9.14 -9.02
CA VAL A 85 -2.05 9.13 -7.57
C VAL A 85 -2.76 7.84 -7.14
N PHE A 86 -3.86 7.46 -7.80
CA PHE A 86 -4.59 6.24 -7.44
C PHE A 86 -3.81 4.97 -7.71
N ALA A 87 -3.00 4.91 -8.77
CA ALA A 87 -2.14 3.76 -9.01
C ALA A 87 -1.13 3.58 -7.86
N HIS A 88 -0.50 4.66 -7.43
CA HIS A 88 0.51 4.60 -6.36
C HIS A 88 -0.12 4.32 -4.99
N VAL A 89 -1.24 4.97 -4.64
CA VAL A 89 -1.99 4.66 -3.41
C VAL A 89 -2.51 3.22 -3.43
N GLY A 90 -3.06 2.77 -4.56
CA GLY A 90 -3.58 1.41 -4.73
C GLY A 90 -2.52 0.33 -4.60
N VAL A 91 -1.42 0.46 -5.36
CA VAL A 91 -0.28 -0.47 -5.26
C VAL A 91 0.33 -0.42 -3.86
N GLY A 92 0.49 0.77 -3.29
CA GLY A 92 1.03 0.94 -1.95
C GLY A 92 0.19 0.27 -0.87
N LEU A 93 -1.13 0.40 -0.94
CA LEU A 93 -2.04 -0.24 0.01
C LEU A 93 -2.05 -1.77 -0.13
N GLU A 94 -1.99 -2.32 -1.35
CA GLU A 94 -1.89 -3.77 -1.56
C GLU A 94 -0.57 -4.34 -0.98
N LEU A 95 0.54 -3.62 -1.18
CA LEU A 95 1.82 -3.96 -0.56
C LEU A 95 1.73 -3.90 0.97
N LEU A 96 1.17 -2.81 1.52
CA LEU A 96 0.95 -2.67 2.96
C LEU A 96 0.15 -3.84 3.54
N LEU A 97 -1.00 -4.18 2.95
CA LEU A 97 -1.83 -5.28 3.44
C LEU A 97 -1.11 -6.63 3.39
N THR A 98 -0.33 -6.86 2.33
CA THR A 98 0.45 -8.09 2.16
C THR A 98 1.56 -8.18 3.19
N GLY A 99 2.34 -7.11 3.36
CA GLY A 99 3.41 -7.04 4.35
C GLY A 99 2.89 -7.17 5.79
N ILE A 100 1.78 -6.50 6.11
CA ILE A 100 1.15 -6.62 7.43
C ILE A 100 0.68 -8.05 7.67
N TYR A 101 -0.02 -8.68 6.72
CA TYR A 101 -0.44 -10.09 6.88
C TYR A 101 0.77 -11.00 7.12
N MET A 102 1.84 -10.81 6.35
CA MET A 102 3.08 -11.56 6.51
C MET A 102 3.71 -11.37 7.90
N LYS A 103 3.60 -10.17 8.49
CA LYS A 103 4.11 -9.87 9.84
C LYS A 103 3.26 -10.47 10.96
N VAL A 104 1.94 -10.30 10.89
CA VAL A 104 1.03 -10.63 12.01
C VAL A 104 0.65 -12.11 12.07
N ASP A 105 0.76 -12.83 10.94
CA ASP A 105 0.38 -14.24 10.84
C ASP A 105 1.26 -15.00 9.82
N PRO A 106 2.59 -15.06 10.05
CA PRO A 106 3.56 -15.59 9.09
C PRO A 106 3.30 -17.06 8.75
N GLU A 107 2.90 -17.89 9.71
CA GLU A 107 2.61 -19.31 9.48
C GLU A 107 1.47 -19.52 8.49
N ASN A 108 0.35 -18.79 8.66
CA ASN A 108 -0.76 -18.87 7.71
C ASN A 108 -0.41 -18.21 6.36
N PHE A 109 0.46 -17.19 6.36
CA PHE A 109 0.95 -16.59 5.13
C PHE A 109 1.72 -17.63 4.30
N ILE A 110 2.70 -18.32 4.89
CA ILE A 110 3.48 -19.39 4.23
C ILE A 110 2.57 -20.54 3.79
N LEU A 111 1.62 -20.97 4.63
CA LEU A 111 0.66 -22.00 4.24
C LEU A 111 -0.15 -21.60 3.00
N LYS A 112 -0.50 -20.33 2.86
CA LYS A 112 -1.24 -19.82 1.70
C LYS A 112 -0.34 -19.73 0.47
N LEU A 113 0.90 -19.27 0.64
CA LEU A 113 1.91 -19.20 -0.40
C LEU A 113 2.12 -20.58 -1.05
N ARG A 114 2.32 -21.62 -0.22
CA ARG A 114 2.46 -23.01 -0.68
C ARG A 114 1.21 -23.57 -1.38
N LYS A 115 0.01 -23.16 -0.95
CA LYS A 115 -1.26 -23.63 -1.53
C LYS A 115 -1.62 -22.96 -2.85
N ASN A 116 -1.01 -21.82 -3.14
CA ASN A 116 -1.27 -21.02 -4.33
C ASN A 116 -0.08 -21.04 -5.29
N ASP A 117 0.69 -22.14 -5.34
CA ASP A 117 1.85 -22.31 -6.23
C ASP A 117 2.87 -21.15 -6.15
N GLY A 118 3.07 -20.59 -4.95
CA GLY A 118 3.98 -19.47 -4.72
C GLY A 118 3.36 -18.08 -4.93
N GLU A 119 2.10 -18.00 -5.36
CA GLU A 119 1.42 -16.71 -5.48
C GLU A 119 1.07 -16.14 -4.10
N THR A 120 1.33 -14.84 -3.94
CA THR A 120 0.96 -14.12 -2.72
C THR A 120 -0.57 -14.13 -2.50
N PRO A 121 -1.04 -14.05 -1.24
CA PRO A 121 -2.46 -13.99 -0.96
C PRO A 121 -3.15 -12.83 -1.68
N ASN A 122 -4.32 -13.09 -2.28
CA ASN A 122 -5.10 -12.05 -2.93
C ASN A 122 -5.58 -10.96 -1.95
N HIS A 123 -6.04 -9.83 -2.52
CA HIS A 123 -6.52 -8.66 -1.79
C HIS A 123 -7.52 -9.03 -0.67
N ASP A 124 -8.57 -9.78 -0.98
CA ASP A 124 -9.60 -10.16 0.00
C ASP A 124 -9.04 -10.96 1.18
N THR A 125 -8.07 -11.83 0.91
CA THR A 125 -7.43 -12.64 1.95
C THR A 125 -6.55 -11.77 2.84
N ALA A 126 -5.71 -10.91 2.24
CA ALA A 126 -4.84 -9.99 2.97
C ALA A 126 -5.68 -9.02 3.82
N LYS A 127 -6.69 -8.37 3.21
CA LYS A 127 -7.62 -7.48 3.90
C LYS A 127 -8.29 -8.16 5.08
N ARG A 128 -8.91 -9.33 4.89
CA ARG A 128 -9.61 -10.05 5.98
C ARG A 128 -8.69 -10.32 7.15
N ARG A 129 -7.45 -10.71 6.87
CA ARG A 129 -6.44 -10.97 7.90
C ARG A 129 -6.09 -9.69 8.64
N VAL A 130 -5.67 -8.64 7.94
CA VAL A 130 -5.32 -7.34 8.55
C VAL A 130 -6.47 -6.80 9.41
N MET A 131 -7.71 -6.82 8.89
CA MET A 131 -8.89 -6.36 9.65
C MET A 131 -9.13 -7.14 10.95
N GLY A 132 -8.76 -8.42 10.98
CA GLY A 132 -8.85 -9.29 12.16
C GLY A 132 -7.79 -9.00 13.23
N PHE A 133 -6.70 -8.30 12.88
CA PHE A 133 -5.63 -7.91 13.80
C PHE A 133 -5.72 -6.44 14.24
N LEU A 134 -6.74 -5.71 13.80
CA LEU A 134 -6.95 -4.34 14.27
C LEU A 134 -7.34 -4.30 15.77
N PRO A 135 -6.83 -3.33 16.55
CA PRO A 135 -7.08 -3.21 17.98
C PRO A 135 -8.57 -3.15 18.37
N ASP A 136 -8.94 -3.85 19.45
CA ASP A 136 -10.31 -3.86 20.00
C ASP A 136 -10.82 -2.49 20.43
N SER A 137 -9.93 -1.51 20.62
CA SER A 137 -10.29 -0.12 20.90
C SER A 137 -11.01 0.59 19.75
N LEU A 138 -10.90 0.08 18.52
CA LEU A 138 -11.63 0.64 17.38
C LEU A 138 -13.12 0.30 17.45
N SER A 139 -13.96 1.32 17.31
CA SER A 139 -15.40 1.15 17.14
C SER A 139 -15.74 0.42 15.83
N ASP A 140 -16.92 -0.21 15.79
CA ASP A 140 -17.45 -0.86 14.58
C ASP A 140 -17.52 0.11 13.38
N SER A 141 -17.83 1.39 13.65
CA SER A 141 -17.87 2.42 12.62
C SER A 141 -16.49 2.66 12.01
N GLN A 142 -15.45 2.78 12.83
CA GLN A 142 -14.08 3.00 12.38
C GLN A 142 -13.56 1.79 11.60
N ARG A 143 -13.80 0.57 12.10
CA ARG A 143 -13.45 -0.66 11.38
C ARG A 143 -14.13 -0.74 10.02
N LYS A 144 -15.41 -0.35 9.95
CA LYS A 144 -16.15 -0.29 8.68
C LYS A 144 -15.57 0.75 7.73
N GLN A 145 -15.17 1.92 8.22
CA GLN A 145 -14.54 2.96 7.39
C GLN A 145 -13.21 2.48 6.81
N ILE A 146 -12.33 1.90 7.64
CA ILE A 146 -11.06 1.32 7.18
C ILE A 146 -11.32 0.28 6.09
N SER A 147 -12.26 -0.64 6.33
CA SER A 147 -12.63 -1.65 5.33
C SER A 147 -13.12 -1.03 4.01
N LEU A 148 -13.97 -0.01 4.07
CA LEU A 148 -14.53 0.63 2.88
C LEU A 148 -13.47 1.39 2.09
N VAL A 149 -12.55 2.08 2.76
CA VAL A 149 -11.44 2.77 2.09
C VAL A 149 -10.56 1.75 1.36
N ILE A 150 -10.23 0.63 2.01
CA ILE A 150 -9.46 -0.45 1.37
C ILE A 150 -10.18 -0.96 0.10
N ASP A 151 -11.49 -1.21 0.18
CA ASP A 151 -12.28 -1.67 -0.96
C ASP A 151 -12.30 -0.64 -2.10
N ILE A 152 -12.55 0.63 -1.78
CA ILE A 152 -12.64 1.69 -2.78
C ILE A 152 -11.30 1.86 -3.51
N VAL A 153 -10.19 1.88 -2.78
CA VAL A 153 -8.85 2.01 -3.36
C VAL A 153 -8.54 0.83 -4.30
N HIS A 154 -8.88 -0.39 -3.89
CA HIS A 154 -8.71 -1.58 -4.72
C HIS A 154 -9.55 -1.53 -6.00
N GLU A 155 -10.84 -1.18 -5.88
CA GLU A 155 -11.72 -1.00 -7.03
C GLU A 155 -11.23 0.11 -7.96
N GLN A 156 -10.70 1.20 -7.40
CA GLN A 156 -10.14 2.29 -8.18
C GLN A 156 -8.91 1.87 -8.98
N ARG A 157 -7.99 1.12 -8.36
CA ARG A 157 -6.78 0.61 -8.99
C ARG A 157 -7.06 -0.42 -10.10
N ASN A 158 -8.02 -1.33 -9.88
CA ASN A 158 -8.33 -2.38 -10.85
C ASN A 158 -9.18 -1.88 -12.02
N ASN A 159 -9.96 -0.83 -11.81
CA ASN A 159 -10.87 -0.31 -12.81
C ASN A 159 -10.42 1.01 -13.41
N THR A 160 -9.15 1.44 -13.28
CA THR A 160 -8.67 2.74 -13.80
C THR A 160 -9.08 2.99 -15.26
N VAL A 161 -9.01 1.97 -16.12
CA VAL A 161 -9.45 2.05 -17.53
C VAL A 161 -10.95 2.31 -17.66
N HIS A 162 -11.79 1.71 -16.81
CA HIS A 162 -13.25 1.90 -16.80
C HIS A 162 -13.65 3.20 -16.10
N LEU A 163 -12.94 3.56 -15.02
CA LEU A 163 -13.11 4.81 -14.28
C LEU A 163 -12.65 6.02 -15.10
N GLY A 164 -11.79 5.80 -16.10
CA GLY A 164 -11.51 6.66 -17.25
C GLY A 164 -12.75 7.27 -17.92
N LEU A 165 -13.93 6.65 -17.74
CA LEU A 165 -15.20 7.06 -18.34
C LEU A 165 -16.20 7.66 -17.34
N HIS A 166 -15.90 7.61 -16.04
CA HIS A 166 -16.79 8.05 -14.97
C HIS A 166 -16.12 9.14 -14.12
N GLY A 167 -16.54 10.39 -14.30
CA GLY A 167 -16.06 11.57 -13.56
C GLY A 167 -16.52 11.65 -12.09
N PHE A 168 -16.79 10.53 -11.43
CA PHE A 168 -17.19 10.52 -10.03
C PHE A 168 -15.94 10.55 -9.14
N HIS A 169 -15.45 11.75 -8.87
CA HIS A 169 -14.36 12.00 -7.94
C HIS A 169 -14.88 12.81 -6.76
N GLN A 170 -14.65 12.29 -5.56
CA GLN A 170 -14.75 13.09 -4.34
C GLN A 170 -13.32 13.28 -3.84
N GLN A 171 -12.68 14.39 -4.22
CA GLN A 171 -11.37 14.80 -3.71
C GLN A 171 -11.33 14.79 -2.17
N GLY A 172 -12.48 15.01 -1.51
CA GLY A 172 -12.63 14.85 -0.06
C GLY A 172 -12.40 13.44 0.50
N LEU A 173 -12.34 12.39 -0.33
CA LEU A 173 -12.02 11.03 0.10
C LEU A 173 -10.51 10.73 0.09
N MET A 174 -9.70 11.50 -0.63
CA MET A 174 -8.25 11.29 -0.71
C MET A 174 -7.58 11.34 0.67
N ILE A 175 -7.99 12.32 1.49
CA ILE A 175 -7.52 12.43 2.87
C ILE A 175 -7.81 11.14 3.65
N ALA A 176 -9.01 10.58 3.52
CA ALA A 176 -9.36 9.32 4.19
C ALA A 176 -8.49 8.14 3.72
N TYR A 177 -8.01 8.15 2.47
CA TYR A 177 -7.15 7.09 1.95
C TYR A 177 -5.77 7.16 2.60
N TYR A 178 -5.21 8.37 2.65
CA TYR A 178 -3.95 8.63 3.33
C TYR A 178 -4.06 8.33 4.83
N GLU A 179 -5.14 8.73 5.49
CA GLU A 179 -5.39 8.45 6.91
C GLU A 179 -5.41 6.93 7.20
N VAL A 180 -6.09 6.13 6.37
CA VAL A 180 -6.07 4.67 6.54
C VAL A 180 -4.67 4.09 6.31
N CYS A 181 -3.95 4.56 5.30
CA CYS A 181 -2.59 4.11 5.04
C CYS A 181 -1.66 4.44 6.21
N ALA A 182 -1.70 5.68 6.71
CA ALA A 182 -0.92 6.13 7.86
C ALA A 182 -1.27 5.36 9.13
N TYR A 183 -2.56 5.15 9.38
CA TYR A 183 -3.02 4.35 10.52
C TYR A 183 -2.46 2.92 10.45
N LEU A 184 -2.59 2.24 9.31
CA LEU A 184 -2.05 0.89 9.14
C LEU A 184 -0.52 0.87 9.31
N ALA A 185 0.18 1.88 8.79
CA ALA A 185 1.63 2.01 8.97
C ALA A 185 2.02 2.18 10.45
N ALA A 186 1.36 3.10 11.15
CA ALA A 186 1.62 3.39 12.55
C ALA A 186 1.35 2.19 13.47
N GLN A 187 0.36 1.36 13.13
CA GLN A 187 0.02 0.17 13.92
C GLN A 187 0.96 -1.02 13.68
N PHE A 188 1.49 -1.16 12.47
CA PHE A 188 2.14 -2.40 12.06
C PHE A 188 3.56 -2.27 11.55
N SER A 189 4.08 -1.06 11.32
CA SER A 189 5.49 -0.88 10.96
C SER A 189 6.38 -0.77 12.18
N ASP A 190 7.62 -1.28 12.07
CA ASP A 190 8.64 -1.13 13.11
C ASP A 190 9.43 0.17 13.01
N GLU A 191 9.21 0.95 11.95
CA GLU A 191 9.90 2.21 11.69
C GLU A 191 8.92 3.39 11.80
N PRO A 192 9.36 4.53 12.37
CA PRO A 192 8.59 5.76 12.27
C PRO A 192 8.64 6.28 10.83
N PHE A 193 7.48 6.64 10.28
CA PHE A 193 7.37 7.22 8.94
C PHE A 193 6.87 8.66 9.03
N SER A 194 7.56 9.58 8.36
CA SER A 194 7.19 11.00 8.31
C SER A 194 5.82 11.22 7.69
N LEU A 195 5.36 10.29 6.82
CA LEU A 195 4.02 10.34 6.23
C LEU A 195 2.91 10.44 7.29
N VAL A 196 3.05 9.74 8.41
CA VAL A 196 2.07 9.77 9.51
C VAL A 196 1.99 11.17 10.09
N GLU A 197 3.15 11.74 10.43
CA GLU A 197 3.28 13.10 10.99
C GLU A 197 2.80 14.17 9.99
N GLU A 198 3.09 14.01 8.70
CA GLU A 198 2.71 14.93 7.64
C GLU A 198 1.19 14.94 7.38
N ILE A 199 0.54 13.78 7.42
CA ILE A 199 -0.92 13.67 7.29
C ILE A 199 -1.61 14.29 8.52
N GLU A 200 -1.07 14.07 9.72
CA GLU A 200 -1.57 14.69 10.95
C GLU A 200 -1.46 16.22 10.89
N ALA A 201 -0.30 16.74 10.47
CA ALA A 201 -0.07 18.18 10.31
C ALA A 201 -1.03 18.80 9.26
N HIS A 202 -1.25 18.11 8.14
CA HIS A 202 -2.17 18.55 7.10
C HIS A 202 -3.62 18.59 7.59
N ARG A 203 -4.03 17.61 8.40
CA ARG A 203 -5.36 17.57 9.03
C ARG A 203 -5.56 18.75 9.97
N ASP A 204 -4.56 19.06 10.79
CA ASP A 204 -4.64 20.15 11.76
C ASP A 204 -4.64 21.52 11.06
N ALA A 205 -3.84 21.71 10.00
CA ALA A 205 -3.91 22.90 9.16
C ALA A 205 -5.30 23.09 8.49
N ALA A 206 -5.90 22.01 7.98
CA ALA A 206 -7.24 22.03 7.40
C ALA A 206 -8.33 22.37 8.45
N ARG A 207 -8.13 22.00 9.73
CA ARG A 207 -9.04 22.32 10.85
C ARG A 207 -8.94 23.78 11.28
N GLU A 208 -7.74 24.38 11.21
CA GLU A 208 -7.49 25.78 11.60
C GLU A 208 -7.97 26.81 10.57
N GLY A 209 -8.56 26.37 9.46
CA GLY A 209 -9.13 27.25 8.42
C GLY A 209 -8.06 27.89 7.52
N VAL A 210 -6.81 27.41 7.58
CA VAL A 210 -5.80 27.73 6.57
C VAL A 210 -6.17 26.92 5.34
N VAL A 211 -6.64 27.62 4.31
CA VAL A 211 -7.18 27.04 3.07
C VAL A 211 -6.25 25.95 2.52
N VAL A 212 -6.69 24.71 2.62
CA VAL A 212 -6.23 23.62 1.75
C VAL A 212 -7.45 23.12 0.99
N SER A 213 -7.28 22.92 -0.32
CA SER A 213 -8.30 22.51 -1.29
C SER A 213 -8.82 21.10 -1.00
N GLY A 214 -9.61 20.95 0.05
CA GLY A 214 -10.27 19.70 0.41
C GLY A 214 -10.97 19.90 1.75
N ARG A 215 -12.30 19.80 1.78
CA ARG A 215 -13.00 19.78 3.08
C ARG A 215 -12.47 18.59 3.87
N PRO A 216 -12.09 18.77 5.15
CA PRO A 216 -11.71 17.64 5.99
C PRO A 216 -12.88 16.64 6.06
N PRO A 217 -12.61 15.32 6.15
CA PRO A 217 -13.67 14.32 6.21
C PRO A 217 -14.62 14.57 7.38
N GLU A 218 -15.94 14.46 7.13
CA GLU A 218 -16.99 14.67 8.15
C GLU A 218 -16.99 13.59 9.24
N HIS A 219 -16.29 12.48 9.02
CA HIS A 219 -16.16 11.37 9.96
C HIS A 219 -14.69 11.02 10.18
N GLN A 220 -14.19 11.27 11.39
CA GLN A 220 -12.78 11.10 11.72
C GLN A 220 -12.41 9.62 11.88
N LEU A 221 -11.34 9.21 11.19
CA LEU A 221 -10.60 8.01 11.52
C LEU A 221 -9.69 8.28 12.73
N PRO A 222 -9.42 7.28 13.59
CA PRO A 222 -8.48 7.45 14.68
C PRO A 222 -7.06 7.42 14.10
N LEU A 223 -6.49 8.59 13.84
CA LEU A 223 -5.04 8.72 13.90
C LEU A 223 -4.69 8.74 15.38
N THR A 224 -3.74 7.89 15.74
CA THR A 224 -3.34 7.57 17.11
C THR A 224 -3.40 8.79 18.02
N ASP A 225 -4.40 8.85 18.90
CA ASP A 225 -4.23 9.60 20.13
C ASP A 225 -3.05 8.92 20.83
N GLY A 226 -1.94 9.66 20.91
CA GLY A 226 -0.69 9.15 21.44
C GLY A 226 -0.92 8.34 22.70
N THR A 227 -0.30 7.18 22.73
CA THR A 227 -0.01 6.43 23.95
C THR A 227 0.49 7.39 25.04
N GLU A 228 -0.35 7.61 26.05
CA GLU A 228 0.09 7.82 27.43
C GLU A 228 0.15 6.47 28.17
#